data_AF-A0AB37I533-F1
#
_entry.id   AF-A0AB37I533-F1
#
_cell.length_a   1.000
_cell.length_b   1.000
_cell.length_c   1.000
_cell.angle_alpha   90.00
_cell.angle_beta   90.00
_cell.angle_gamma   90.00
#
_symmetry.space_group_name_H-M   'P 1'
#
loop_
_entity.id
_entity.type
_entity.pdbx_description
1 polymer ?
#
loop_
_entity_poly.entity_id
_entity_poly.type
_entity_poly.pdbx_seq_one_letter_code
_entity_poly.pdbx_strand_id
1 'polypeptide(L)'
;MRIVAGSWKIDPAGVNGILTSVGTEQQGLVAALGEGEFEAIFTGIGEAGGLIAEVPKALQALMENQKSNLQAVTNRVAAGTNGVANAVVSYNQGQEAMAGEFQRQMVASASSGDFSYFEANGYKNGL
;
A
#
# COMPACT_ATOMS: atom_id res chain seq x y z
N MET A 1 1.86 7.31 10.88
CA MET A 1 1.17 8.55 10.46
C MET A 1 1.01 9.45 11.69
N ARG A 2 1.92 10.43 11.87
CA ARG A 2 1.81 11.38 12.99
C ARG A 2 1.11 12.62 12.44
N ILE A 3 -0.16 12.78 12.77
CA ILE A 3 -0.87 14.04 12.52
C ILE A 3 -0.35 15.02 13.57
N VAL A 4 0.61 15.86 13.20
CA VAL A 4 0.97 17.05 13.96
C VAL A 4 0.02 18.16 13.55
N ALA A 5 -0.71 18.72 14.51
CA ALA A 5 -1.69 19.77 14.27
C ALA A 5 -1.03 20.94 13.51
N GLY A 6 -1.52 21.24 12.29
CA GLY A 6 -1.21 22.48 11.57
C GLY A 6 -0.80 22.34 10.10
N SER A 7 -0.27 21.20 9.63
CA SER A 7 -0.03 21.02 8.19
C SER A 7 -0.12 19.55 7.77
N TRP A 8 -0.88 19.28 6.71
CA TRP A 8 -0.87 17.97 6.06
C TRP A 8 0.40 17.85 5.22
N LYS A 9 1.42 17.18 5.77
CA LYS A 9 2.66 16.86 5.08
C LYS A 9 2.93 15.36 5.17
N ILE A 10 3.24 14.74 4.03
CA ILE A 10 3.76 13.38 4.01
C ILE A 10 5.25 13.42 4.39
N ASP A 11 5.65 12.57 5.32
CA ASP A 11 7.06 12.28 5.62
C ASP A 11 7.50 11.06 4.78
N PRO A 12 8.25 11.24 3.67
CA PRO A 12 8.60 10.13 2.80
C PRO A 12 9.52 9.11 3.48
N ALA A 13 10.42 9.57 4.36
CA ALA A 13 11.35 8.70 5.06
C ALA A 13 10.60 7.83 6.08
N GLY A 14 9.68 8.44 6.84
CA GLY A 14 8.81 7.72 7.77
C GLY A 14 7.90 6.71 7.06
N VAL A 15 7.34 7.05 5.89
CA VAL A 15 6.55 6.11 5.09
C VAL A 15 7.42 4.96 4.57
N ASN A 16 8.62 5.25 4.05
CA ASN A 16 9.53 4.21 3.57
C ASN A 16 9.91 3.21 4.67
N GLY A 17 10.15 3.70 5.89
CA GLY A 17 10.42 2.83 7.05
C GLY A 17 9.26 1.88 7.36
N ILE A 18 8.02 2.39 7.33
CA ILE A 18 6.82 1.56 7.52
C ILE A 18 6.69 0.52 6.39
N LEU A 19 6.81 0.94 5.13
CA LEU A 19 6.69 0.04 3.98
C LEU A 19 7.76 -1.06 3.98
N THR A 20 8.97 -0.74 4.43
CA THR A 20 10.05 -1.72 4.61
C THR A 20 9.68 -2.76 5.67
N SER A 21 9.17 -2.31 6.83
CA SER A 21 8.72 -3.22 7.90
C SER A 21 7.61 -4.16 7.42
N VAL A 22 6.60 -3.60 6.73
CA VAL A 22 5.49 -4.37 6.16
C VAL A 22 5.99 -5.37 5.12
N GLY A 23 6.98 -4.99 4.30
CA GLY A 23 7.61 -5.90 3.33
C GLY A 23 8.29 -7.10 4.01
N THR A 24 9.01 -6.88 5.11
CA THR A 24 9.62 -7.95 5.90
C THR A 24 8.56 -8.89 6.50
N GLU A 25 7.50 -8.35 7.09
CA GLU A 25 6.40 -9.15 7.64
C GLU A 25 5.67 -9.94 6.54
N GLN A 26 5.46 -9.33 5.37
CA GLN A 26 4.86 -10.01 4.22
C GLN A 26 5.72 -11.18 3.74
N GLN A 27 7.04 -11.02 3.68
CA GLN A 27 7.95 -12.11 3.33
C GLN A 27 7.87 -13.26 4.34
N GLY A 28 7.83 -12.94 5.65
CA GLY A 28 7.64 -13.94 6.69
C GLY A 28 6.32 -14.70 6.55
N LEU A 29 5.22 -14.00 6.26
CA LEU A 29 3.93 -14.63 6.01
C LEU A 29 3.96 -15.54 4.78
N VAL A 30 4.55 -15.08 3.66
CA VAL A 30 4.65 -15.90 2.44
C VAL A 30 5.51 -17.14 2.65
N ALA A 31 6.62 -17.02 3.39
CA ALA A 31 7.48 -18.14 3.75
C ALA A 31 6.71 -19.19 4.57
N ALA A 32 6.02 -18.76 5.63
CA ALA A 32 5.21 -19.65 6.47
C ALA A 32 4.11 -20.38 5.66
N LEU A 33 3.49 -19.70 4.69
CA LEU A 33 2.51 -20.34 3.80
C LEU A 33 3.13 -21.30 2.77
N GLY A 34 4.41 -21.14 2.45
CA GLY A 34 5.14 -21.88 1.42
C GLY A 34 5.84 -23.15 1.92
N GLU A 35 6.02 -23.33 3.23
CA GLU A 35 6.78 -24.43 3.83
C GLU A 35 6.12 -25.83 3.74
N GLY A 36 5.10 -26.00 2.90
CA GLY A 36 4.45 -27.30 2.71
C GLY A 36 3.66 -27.79 3.92
N GLU A 37 3.51 -26.98 4.98
CA GLU A 37 2.72 -27.32 6.17
C GLU A 37 1.29 -27.72 5.79
N PHE A 38 0.68 -26.99 4.86
CA PHE A 38 -0.63 -27.36 4.33
C PHE A 38 -0.60 -28.72 3.65
N GLU A 39 0.39 -29.02 2.81
CA GLU A 39 0.49 -30.30 2.10
C GLU A 39 0.67 -31.49 3.04
N ALA A 40 1.46 -31.33 4.11
CA ALA A 40 1.62 -32.34 5.15
C ALA A 40 0.29 -32.61 5.88
N ILE A 41 -0.45 -31.55 6.21
CA ILE A 41 -1.79 -31.66 6.81
C ILE A 41 -2.76 -32.35 5.83
N PHE A 42 -2.79 -31.95 4.56
CA PHE A 42 -3.63 -32.58 3.52
C PHE A 42 -3.34 -34.08 3.38
N THR A 43 -2.07 -34.46 3.38
CA THR A 43 -1.63 -35.85 3.25
C THR A 43 -2.08 -36.68 4.45
N GLY A 44 -1.83 -36.22 5.68
CA GLY A 44 -2.24 -36.94 6.89
C GLY A 44 -3.76 -37.09 7.05
N ILE A 45 -4.53 -36.13 6.53
CA ILE A 45 -6.00 -36.19 6.52
C ILE A 45 -6.50 -37.23 5.50
N GLY A 46 -5.91 -37.27 4.30
CA GLY A 46 -6.28 -38.23 3.25
C GLY A 46 -6.04 -39.69 3.65
N GLU A 47 -5.06 -39.94 4.53
CA GLU A 47 -4.72 -41.27 5.03
C GLU A 47 -5.67 -41.81 6.11
N ALA A 48 -6.57 -40.98 6.68
CA ALA A 48 -7.38 -41.34 7.84
C ALA A 48 -8.47 -42.43 7.62
N GLY A 49 -8.66 -42.93 6.39
CA GLY A 49 -9.53 -44.08 6.12
C GLY A 49 -11.05 -43.81 6.19
N GLY A 50 -11.84 -44.70 5.57
CA GLY A 50 -13.25 -44.45 5.23
C GLY A 50 -14.27 -44.41 6.38
N LEU A 51 -13.94 -44.87 7.59
CA LEU A 51 -14.90 -44.93 8.72
C LEU A 51 -15.27 -43.55 9.31
N ILE A 52 -14.46 -42.52 9.01
CA ILE A 52 -14.61 -41.15 9.51
C ILE A 52 -14.69 -40.12 8.37
N ALA A 53 -14.86 -40.55 7.12
CA ALA A 53 -14.62 -39.80 5.87
C ALA A 53 -15.16 -38.35 5.80
N GLU A 54 -16.27 -38.04 6.47
CA GLU A 54 -16.83 -36.68 6.48
C GLU A 54 -15.98 -35.69 7.30
N VAL A 55 -15.28 -36.14 8.36
CA VAL A 55 -14.39 -35.27 9.17
C VAL A 55 -13.14 -34.87 8.38
N PRO A 56 -12.39 -35.80 7.75
CA PRO A 56 -11.32 -35.47 6.81
C PRO A 56 -11.77 -34.50 5.71
N LYS A 57 -12.93 -34.73 5.11
CA LYS A 57 -13.48 -33.87 4.04
C LYS A 57 -13.79 -32.45 4.52
N ALA A 58 -14.41 -32.31 5.70
CA ALA A 58 -14.69 -31.00 6.28
C ALA A 58 -13.39 -30.26 6.64
N LEU A 59 -12.38 -30.97 7.15
CA LEU A 59 -11.08 -30.39 7.46
C LEU A 59 -10.34 -29.98 6.19
N GLN A 60 -10.44 -30.77 5.12
CA GLN A 60 -9.90 -30.44 3.80
C GLN A 60 -10.50 -29.13 3.26
N ALA A 61 -11.83 -29.01 3.28
CA ALA A 61 -12.53 -27.80 2.84
C ALA A 61 -12.21 -26.58 3.73
N LEU A 62 -12.03 -26.77 5.04
CA LEU A 62 -11.58 -25.70 5.94
C LEU A 62 -10.18 -25.21 5.54
N MET A 63 -9.25 -26.12 5.29
CA MET A 63 -7.87 -25.79 4.91
C MET A 63 -7.80 -25.08 3.54
N GLU A 64 -8.58 -25.50 2.55
CA GLU A 64 -8.70 -24.79 1.27
C GLU A 64 -9.22 -23.35 1.45
N ASN A 65 -10.25 -23.17 2.28
CA ASN A 65 -10.75 -21.84 2.61
C ASN A 65 -9.70 -20.99 3.33
N GLN A 66 -8.95 -21.56 4.27
CA GLN A 66 -7.87 -20.84 4.96
C GLN A 66 -6.76 -20.43 3.99
N LYS A 67 -6.36 -21.31 3.07
CA LYS A 67 -5.39 -20.99 2.02
C LYS A 67 -5.86 -19.79 1.18
N SER A 68 -7.12 -19.81 0.72
CA SER A 68 -7.72 -18.71 -0.03
C SER A 68 -7.74 -17.40 0.77
N ASN A 69 -8.12 -17.46 2.05
CA ASN A 69 -8.15 -16.29 2.92
C ASN A 69 -6.75 -15.69 3.13
N LEU A 70 -5.73 -16.54 3.34
CA LEU A 70 -4.34 -16.12 3.56
C LEU A 70 -3.73 -15.53 2.29
N GLN A 71 -4.07 -16.08 1.12
CA GLN A 71 -3.73 -15.48 -0.17
C GLN A 71 -4.39 -14.10 -0.34
N ALA A 72 -5.66 -13.95 0.02
CA ALA A 72 -6.36 -12.68 -0.05
C ALA A 72 -5.73 -11.63 0.89
N VAL A 73 -5.28 -12.02 2.09
CA VAL A 73 -4.52 -11.15 3.01
C VAL A 73 -3.21 -10.71 2.37
N THR A 74 -2.44 -11.64 1.81
CA THR A 74 -1.17 -11.35 1.13
C THR A 74 -1.36 -10.36 -0.02
N ASN A 75 -2.42 -10.54 -0.81
CA ASN A 75 -2.76 -9.64 -1.91
C ASN A 75 -3.14 -8.23 -1.42
N ARG A 76 -3.89 -8.13 -0.32
CA ARG A 76 -4.26 -6.84 0.28
C ARG A 76 -3.03 -6.09 0.80
N VAL A 77 -2.11 -6.80 1.46
CA VAL A 77 -0.83 -6.21 1.92
C VAL A 77 -0.04 -5.69 0.72
N ALA A 78 0.13 -6.50 -0.34
CA ALA A 78 0.82 -6.08 -1.56
C ALA A 78 0.17 -4.83 -2.20
N ALA A 79 -1.16 -4.84 -2.34
CA ALA A 79 -1.90 -3.72 -2.92
C ALA A 79 -1.78 -2.45 -2.05
N GLY A 80 -1.88 -2.59 -0.74
CA GLY A 80 -1.72 -1.50 0.22
C GLY A 80 -0.33 -0.86 0.15
N THR A 81 0.73 -1.68 0.16
CA THR A 81 2.12 -1.22 0.07
C THR A 81 2.36 -0.45 -1.23
N ASN A 82 1.93 -1.01 -2.37
CA ASN A 82 2.06 -0.35 -3.67
C ASN A 82 1.24 0.95 -3.74
N GLY A 83 0.00 0.94 -3.25
CA GLY A 83 -0.87 2.10 -3.26
C GLY A 83 -0.30 3.26 -2.44
N VAL A 84 0.19 2.98 -1.22
CA VAL A 84 0.83 3.99 -0.37
C VAL A 84 2.11 4.53 -1.00
N ALA A 85 2.99 3.66 -1.51
CA ALA A 85 4.23 4.08 -2.16
C ALA A 85 3.95 5.04 -3.34
N ASN A 86 3.01 4.69 -4.21
CA ASN A 86 2.64 5.53 -5.35
C ASN A 86 1.97 6.84 -4.91
N ALA A 87 1.14 6.83 -3.86
CA ALA A 87 0.54 8.05 -3.34
C ALA A 87 1.61 9.05 -2.84
N VAL A 88 2.66 8.57 -2.16
CA VAL A 88 3.78 9.43 -1.72
C VAL A 88 4.54 10.02 -2.90
N VAL A 89 4.85 9.21 -3.90
CA VAL A 89 5.54 9.66 -5.12
C VAL A 89 4.72 10.71 -5.85
N SER A 90 3.44 10.44 -6.11
CA SER A 90 2.52 11.36 -6.78
C SER A 90 2.37 12.68 -6.02
N TYR A 91 2.32 12.63 -4.69
CA TYR A 91 2.23 13.83 -3.85
C TYR A 91 3.48 14.72 -4.00
N ASN A 92 4.68 14.14 -4.00
CA ASN A 92 5.92 14.91 -4.17
C ASN A 92 6.04 15.47 -5.58
N GLN A 93 5.80 14.64 -6.60
CA GLN A 93 5.82 15.07 -8.00
C GLN A 93 4.79 16.17 -8.28
N GLY A 94 3.60 16.07 -7.69
CA GLY A 94 2.57 17.10 -7.79
C GLY A 94 3.03 18.43 -7.20
N GLN A 95 3.69 18.41 -6.04
CA GLN A 95 4.25 19.63 -5.44
C GLN A 95 5.35 20.26 -6.29
N GLU A 96 6.28 19.45 -6.81
CA GLU A 96 7.34 19.93 -7.70
C GLU A 96 6.77 20.54 -8.99
N ALA A 97 5.77 19.88 -9.59
CA ALA A 97 5.10 20.37 -10.78
C ALA A 97 4.37 21.70 -10.54
N MET A 98 3.64 21.81 -9.42
CA MET A 98 2.96 23.04 -9.03
C MET A 98 3.95 24.17 -8.77
N ALA A 99 5.02 23.93 -8.00
CA ALA A 99 6.05 24.94 -7.72
C ALA A 99 6.74 25.41 -9.02
N GLY A 100 7.09 24.47 -9.90
CA GLY A 100 7.68 24.79 -11.21
C GLY A 100 6.74 25.59 -12.11
N GLU A 101 5.43 25.33 -12.03
CA GLU A 101 4.45 26.12 -12.78
C GLU A 101 4.35 27.56 -12.26
N PHE A 102 4.27 27.76 -10.95
CA PHE A 102 4.30 29.13 -10.39
C PHE A 102 5.58 29.88 -10.79
N GLN A 103 6.75 29.21 -10.84
CA GLN A 103 7.99 29.82 -11.32
C GLN A 103 7.94 30.20 -12.81
N ARG A 104 7.39 29.34 -13.67
CA ARG A 104 7.20 29.66 -15.10
C ARG A 104 6.28 30.86 -15.28
N GLN A 105 5.16 30.88 -14.58
CA GLN A 105 4.19 31.97 -14.65
C GLN A 105 4.79 33.27 -14.10
N MET A 106 5.65 33.21 -13.08
CA MET A 106 6.37 34.39 -12.58
C MET A 106 7.24 35.03 -13.66
N VAL A 107 7.99 34.24 -14.41
CA VAL A 107 8.82 34.74 -15.52
C VAL A 107 7.96 35.34 -16.64
N ALA A 108 6.85 34.68 -16.98
CA ALA A 108 5.92 35.16 -18.00
C ALA A 108 5.27 36.50 -17.59
N SER A 109 4.69 36.55 -16.39
CA SER A 109 4.05 37.74 -15.83
C SER A 109 5.02 38.90 -15.64
N ALA A 110 6.27 38.64 -15.25
CA ALA A 110 7.28 39.70 -15.17
C ALA A 110 7.55 40.36 -16.53
N SER A 111 7.39 39.61 -17.61
CA SER A 111 7.60 40.11 -18.98
C SER A 111 6.35 40.79 -19.55
N SER A 112 5.16 40.27 -19.24
CA SER A 112 3.89 40.73 -19.81
C SER A 112 3.15 41.78 -18.97
N GLY A 113 3.41 41.83 -17.66
CA GLY A 113 2.63 42.58 -16.68
C GLY A 113 1.26 41.94 -16.35
N ASP A 114 0.94 40.75 -16.88
CA ASP A 114 -0.30 40.04 -16.60
C ASP A 114 -0.15 39.11 -15.40
N PHE A 115 -0.90 39.37 -14.32
CA PHE A 115 -0.88 38.61 -13.07
C PHE A 115 -2.12 37.73 -12.84
N SER A 116 -3.02 37.63 -13.84
CA SER A 116 -4.30 36.91 -13.72
C SER A 116 -4.14 35.46 -13.28
N TYR A 117 -3.05 34.80 -13.68
CA TYR A 117 -2.74 33.43 -13.22
C TYR A 117 -2.63 33.33 -11.70
N PHE A 118 -1.95 34.27 -11.05
CA PHE A 118 -1.78 34.27 -9.59
C PHE A 118 -3.06 34.64 -8.86
N GLU A 119 -3.89 35.49 -9.45
CA GLU A 119 -5.20 35.84 -8.88
C GLU A 119 -6.14 34.62 -8.87
N ALA A 120 -6.08 33.81 -9.92
CA ALA A 120 -6.90 32.61 -10.06
C ALA A 120 -6.37 31.40 -9.27
N ASN A 121 -5.04 31.22 -9.21
CA ASN A 121 -4.43 30.00 -8.69
C ASN A 121 -3.60 30.20 -7.41
N GLY A 122 -3.24 31.44 -7.09
CA GLY A 122 -2.45 31.75 -5.90
C GLY A 122 -3.23 31.57 -4.60
N TYR A 123 -2.54 31.16 -3.54
CA TYR A 123 -3.14 31.01 -2.22
C TYR A 123 -3.47 32.38 -1.61
N LYS A 124 -4.76 32.62 -1.34
CA LYS A 124 -5.28 33.93 -0.92
C LYS A 124 -4.89 34.37 0.50
N ASN A 125 -4.25 33.51 1.28
CA ASN A 125 -3.87 33.81 2.67
C ASN A 125 -2.36 34.07 2.87
N GLY A 126 -1.56 34.15 1.80
CA GLY A 126 -0.12 34.34 1.91
C GLY A 126 0.61 33.15 2.56
N LEU A 127 1.95 33.24 2.61
CA LEU A 127 2.81 32.33 3.39
C LEU A 127 2.62 32.55 4.89
#